data_AF-A0A6A6DR16-F1
#
_entry.id   AF-A0A6A6DR16-F1
#
_cell.length_a   1.000
_cell.length_b   1.000
_cell.length_c   1.000
_cell.angle_alpha   90.00
_cell.angle_beta   90.00
_cell.angle_gamma   90.00
#
_symmetry.space_group_name_H-M   'P 1'
#
loop_
_entity.id
_entity.type
_entity.pdbx_description
1 polymer ?
#
loop_
_entity_poly.entity_id
_entity_poly.type
_entity_poly.pdbx_seq_one_letter_code
_entity_poly.pdbx_strand_id
1 'polypeptide(L)'
;MSAELDARLVKRGLWTNLSEGPILGRTITTDTRTGTLIVALLAVLSSLGTAHLWHLITFLYHQIRAHGLPSDGLFRQQQAILRTLPTPSSLMAESLKLWWFWRNKTDRALTRSAFQFATGLAFALATLAASIFSSYVVDSSNIQVLVRGPDCGAVNTSIGEQGVPFRTYQGAINAFAESFAQDCYQNKTVLPARCNAFVRPNIPFTKERVPCPFSGGMCIGDEAIAMDSGLLDLNHHFGLNLQNQDGVKFRKRTTCSVLPLEGHTTVVNATDYPFNPDHRSLEKNFWYSIMEI
;
A
#
# COMPACT_ATOMS: atom_id res chain seq x y z
N MET A 1 -9.55 -20.65 9.26
CA MET A 1 -9.72 -19.18 9.23
C MET A 1 -9.14 -18.70 7.90
N SER A 2 -9.98 -18.21 6.99
CA SER A 2 -9.49 -17.48 5.82
C SER A 2 -8.82 -16.20 6.32
N ALA A 3 -7.66 -15.86 5.78
CA ALA A 3 -6.94 -14.63 6.13
C ALA A 3 -7.56 -13.39 5.46
N GLU A 4 -8.87 -13.42 5.23
CA GLU A 4 -9.65 -12.33 4.65
C GLU A 4 -10.12 -11.40 5.78
N LEU A 5 -9.74 -10.14 5.67
CA LEU A 5 -10.13 -9.10 6.63
C LEU A 5 -11.64 -8.88 6.56
N ASP A 6 -12.33 -9.00 7.70
CA ASP A 6 -13.75 -8.66 7.80
C ASP A 6 -13.95 -7.16 7.50
N ALA A 7 -14.82 -6.87 6.53
CA ALA A 7 -15.16 -5.50 6.12
C ALA A 7 -15.69 -4.63 7.28
N ARG A 8 -16.21 -5.24 8.36
CA ARG A 8 -16.64 -4.53 9.58
C ARG A 8 -15.49 -3.93 10.37
N LEU A 9 -14.30 -4.53 10.27
CA LEU A 9 -13.09 -4.06 10.94
C LEU A 9 -12.37 -2.97 10.14
N VAL A 10 -12.83 -2.66 8.92
CA VAL A 10 -12.24 -1.61 8.08
C VAL A 10 -12.82 -0.25 8.47
N LYS A 11 -11.93 0.70 8.81
CA LYS A 11 -12.33 2.09 9.03
C LYS A 11 -12.72 2.72 7.69
N ARG A 12 -14.00 3.02 7.53
CA ARG A 12 -14.52 3.81 6.40
C ARG A 12 -14.39 5.31 6.66
N GLY A 13 -14.34 6.08 5.59
CA GLY A 13 -14.21 7.53 5.62
C GLY A 13 -12.75 8.00 5.55
N LEU A 14 -12.53 9.26 5.94
CA LEU A 14 -11.23 9.92 5.86
C LEU A 14 -10.26 9.40 6.95
N TRP A 15 -9.04 9.10 6.54
CA TRP A 15 -7.92 8.83 7.42
C TRP A 15 -6.60 9.24 6.74
N THR A 16 -5.50 9.10 7.46
CA THR A 16 -4.18 9.44 6.95
C THR A 16 -3.28 8.23 7.07
N ASN A 17 -2.78 7.74 5.92
CA ASN A 17 -1.69 6.80 5.86
C ASN A 17 -0.39 7.52 6.23
N LEU A 18 0.06 7.35 7.46
CA LEU A 18 1.23 8.06 7.97
C LEU A 18 2.53 7.62 7.27
N SER A 19 2.54 6.45 6.63
CA SER A 19 3.68 5.99 5.82
C SER A 19 3.90 6.83 4.56
N GLU A 20 2.84 7.46 4.03
CA GLU A 20 2.88 8.38 2.90
C GLU A 20 2.96 9.85 3.34
N GLY A 21 3.04 10.09 4.64
CA GLY A 21 3.11 11.42 5.23
C GLY A 21 1.75 12.14 5.32
N PRO A 22 1.75 13.37 5.87
CA PRO A 22 0.52 14.06 6.27
C PRO A 22 -0.32 14.61 5.09
N ILE A 23 0.29 14.75 3.91
CA ILE A 23 -0.34 15.36 2.74
C ILE A 23 -0.76 14.30 1.72
N LEU A 24 0.21 13.51 1.22
CA LEU A 24 -0.06 12.49 0.21
C LEU A 24 -0.86 11.31 0.79
N GLY A 25 -0.63 10.95 2.05
CA GLY A 25 -1.36 9.86 2.70
C GLY A 25 -2.81 10.17 3.07
N ARG A 26 -3.41 11.29 2.66
CA ARG A 26 -4.81 11.59 2.99
C ARG A 26 -5.74 10.77 2.12
N THR A 27 -6.25 9.67 2.68
CA THR A 27 -6.99 8.64 1.96
C THR A 27 -8.43 8.55 2.46
N ILE A 28 -9.36 8.29 1.53
CA ILE A 28 -10.76 7.99 1.85
C ILE A 28 -11.02 6.54 1.50
N THR A 29 -11.31 5.71 2.50
CA THR A 29 -11.70 4.32 2.28
C THR A 29 -13.22 4.22 2.26
N THR A 30 -13.78 3.58 1.23
CA THR A 30 -15.22 3.40 1.05
C THR A 30 -15.54 2.01 0.51
N ASP A 31 -16.82 1.62 0.50
CA ASP A 31 -17.26 0.40 -0.15
C ASP A 31 -17.19 0.50 -1.69
N THR A 32 -17.17 -0.66 -2.35
CA THR A 32 -17.03 -0.77 -3.81
C THR A 32 -18.12 -0.02 -4.58
N ARG A 33 -19.38 -0.02 -4.10
CA ARG A 33 -20.49 0.64 -4.81
C ARG A 33 -20.32 2.15 -4.78
N THR A 34 -20.08 2.70 -3.60
CA THR A 34 -19.85 4.14 -3.42
C THR A 34 -18.56 4.58 -4.12
N GLY A 35 -17.51 3.76 -4.06
CA GLY A 35 -16.24 4.00 -4.76
C GLY A 35 -16.43 4.15 -6.27
N THR A 36 -17.14 3.22 -6.91
CA THR A 36 -17.45 3.30 -8.35
C THR A 36 -18.22 4.58 -8.72
N LEU A 37 -19.18 5.01 -7.87
CA LEU A 37 -19.92 6.26 -8.10
C LEU A 37 -19.01 7.49 -8.02
N ILE A 38 -18.10 7.54 -7.04
CA ILE A 38 -17.14 8.64 -6.88
C ILE A 38 -16.20 8.71 -8.08
N VAL A 39 -15.66 7.56 -8.51
CA VAL A 39 -14.78 7.47 -9.69
C VAL A 39 -15.50 7.94 -10.96
N ALA A 40 -16.74 7.50 -11.17
CA ALA A 40 -17.54 7.93 -12.30
C ALA A 40 -17.81 9.45 -12.29
N LEU A 41 -18.16 9.99 -11.11
CA LEU A 41 -18.38 11.43 -10.95
C LEU A 41 -17.11 12.25 -11.22
N LEU A 42 -15.96 11.81 -10.70
CA LEU A 42 -14.66 12.44 -10.94
C LEU A 42 -14.30 12.43 -12.43
N ALA A 43 -14.53 11.32 -13.13
CA ALA A 43 -14.28 11.21 -14.56
C ALA A 43 -15.13 12.20 -15.39
N VAL A 44 -16.42 12.34 -15.05
CA VAL A 44 -17.33 13.30 -15.70
C VAL A 44 -16.88 14.74 -15.44
N LEU A 45 -16.60 15.09 -14.18
CA LEU A 45 -16.19 16.45 -13.81
C LEU A 45 -14.84 16.83 -14.45
N SER A 46 -13.88 15.90 -14.47
CA SER A 46 -12.59 16.09 -15.12
C SER A 46 -12.72 16.29 -16.64
N SER A 47 -13.60 15.51 -17.29
CA SER A 47 -13.86 15.64 -18.73
C SER A 47 -14.49 16.99 -19.07
N LEU A 48 -15.50 17.43 -18.30
CA LEU A 48 -16.14 18.74 -18.47
C LEU A 48 -15.13 19.87 -18.23
N GLY A 49 -14.37 19.80 -17.15
CA GLY A 49 -13.35 20.80 -16.82
C GLY A 49 -12.30 20.93 -17.93
N THR A 50 -11.83 19.81 -18.46
CA THR A 50 -10.86 19.78 -19.57
C THR A 50 -11.44 20.39 -20.85
N ALA A 51 -12.69 20.09 -21.20
CA ALA A 51 -13.35 20.66 -22.37
C ALA A 51 -13.49 22.19 -22.24
N HIS A 52 -13.94 22.68 -21.09
CA HIS A 52 -14.08 24.12 -20.84
C HIS A 52 -12.72 24.84 -20.79
N LEU A 53 -11.69 24.22 -20.20
CA LEU A 53 -10.33 24.76 -20.20
C LEU A 53 -9.81 24.93 -21.63
N TRP A 54 -10.04 23.94 -22.50
CA TRP A 54 -9.68 24.04 -23.91
C TRP A 54 -10.41 25.18 -24.63
N HIS A 55 -11.72 25.33 -24.39
CA HIS A 55 -12.48 26.44 -24.95
C HIS A 55 -11.94 27.80 -24.51
N LEU A 56 -11.52 27.94 -23.24
CA LEU A 56 -10.91 29.16 -22.73
C LEU A 56 -9.55 29.43 -23.39
N ILE A 57 -8.71 28.40 -23.56
CA ILE A 57 -7.41 28.53 -24.23
C ILE A 57 -7.58 28.93 -25.70
N THR A 58 -8.48 28.27 -26.44
CA THR A 58 -8.74 28.57 -27.85
C THR A 58 -9.33 29.96 -28.02
N PHE A 59 -10.25 30.36 -27.14
CA PHE A 59 -10.79 31.72 -27.10
C PHE A 59 -9.70 32.76 -26.81
N LEU A 60 -8.87 32.55 -25.79
CA LEU A 60 -7.77 33.46 -25.46
C LEU A 60 -6.79 33.57 -26.63
N TYR A 61 -6.47 32.44 -27.25
CA TYR A 61 -5.60 32.40 -28.42
C TYR A 61 -6.19 33.15 -29.63
N HIS A 62 -7.51 33.05 -29.84
CA HIS A 62 -8.24 33.86 -30.82
C HIS A 62 -8.12 35.36 -30.50
N GLN A 63 -8.45 35.75 -29.27
CA GLN A 63 -8.49 37.16 -28.83
C GLN A 63 -7.12 37.83 -28.90
N ILE A 64 -6.05 37.17 -28.42
CA ILE A 64 -4.68 37.72 -28.48
C ILE A 64 -4.27 38.03 -29.92
N ARG A 65 -4.73 37.23 -30.88
CA ARG A 65 -4.43 37.44 -32.29
C ARG A 65 -5.37 38.41 -32.98
N ALA A 66 -6.55 38.71 -32.44
CA ALA A 66 -7.54 39.58 -33.07
C ALA A 66 -7.17 41.07 -32.96
N HIS A 67 -6.10 41.50 -33.63
CA HIS A 67 -5.58 42.88 -33.58
C HIS A 67 -6.18 43.84 -34.63
N GLY A 68 -7.10 43.37 -35.49
CA GLY A 68 -7.81 44.22 -36.47
C GLY A 68 -6.97 44.80 -37.62
N LEU A 69 -5.67 44.48 -37.70
CA LEU A 69 -4.78 44.98 -38.76
C LEU A 69 -5.02 44.25 -40.09
N PRO A 70 -4.68 44.86 -41.24
CA PRO A 70 -4.65 44.15 -42.51
C PRO A 70 -3.81 42.88 -42.40
N SER A 71 -4.40 41.74 -42.74
CA SER A 71 -3.76 40.43 -42.63
C SER A 71 -4.14 39.56 -43.82
N ASP A 72 -3.24 38.63 -44.15
CA ASP A 72 -3.36 37.73 -45.29
C ASP A 72 -4.45 36.66 -45.16
N GLY A 73 -4.70 35.92 -46.24
CA GLY A 73 -5.72 34.88 -46.29
C GLY A 73 -5.48 33.75 -45.28
N LEU A 74 -4.23 33.32 -45.10
CA LEU A 74 -3.88 32.29 -44.12
C LEU A 74 -4.27 32.74 -42.71
N PHE A 75 -3.93 33.96 -42.29
CA PHE A 75 -4.29 34.48 -40.98
C PHE A 75 -5.80 34.50 -40.76
N ARG A 76 -6.57 34.96 -41.75
CA ARG A 76 -8.03 35.02 -41.66
C ARG A 76 -8.68 33.64 -41.54
N GLN A 77 -8.19 32.65 -42.29
CA GLN A 77 -8.66 31.27 -42.16
C GLN A 77 -8.33 30.68 -40.78
N GLN A 78 -7.13 30.94 -40.27
CA GLN A 78 -6.74 30.55 -38.92
C GLN A 78 -7.65 31.16 -37.84
N GLN A 79 -8.01 32.43 -37.98
CA GLN A 79 -8.96 33.11 -37.07
C GLN A 79 -10.38 32.54 -37.18
N ALA A 80 -10.83 32.23 -38.41
CA ALA A 80 -12.13 31.60 -38.63
C ALA A 80 -12.21 30.23 -37.96
N ILE A 81 -11.16 29.41 -38.08
CA ILE A 81 -11.06 28.12 -37.38
C ILE A 81 -11.08 28.31 -35.87
N LEU A 82 -10.29 29.24 -35.31
CA LEU A 82 -10.28 29.44 -33.85
C LEU A 82 -11.64 29.90 -33.30
N ARG A 83 -12.41 30.66 -34.08
CA ARG A 83 -13.74 31.13 -33.71
C ARG A 83 -14.79 30.01 -33.61
N THR A 84 -14.59 28.88 -34.28
CA THR A 84 -15.51 27.73 -34.18
C THR A 84 -15.29 26.89 -32.93
N LEU A 85 -14.32 27.25 -32.07
CA LEU A 85 -13.94 26.50 -30.87
C LEU A 85 -13.68 25.01 -31.17
N PRO A 86 -12.78 24.71 -32.13
CA PRO A 86 -12.55 23.35 -32.59
C PRO A 86 -11.97 22.51 -31.46
N THR A 87 -12.21 21.19 -31.45
CA THR A 87 -11.50 20.29 -30.52
C THR A 87 -9.99 20.29 -30.80
N PRO A 88 -9.13 19.86 -29.84
CA PRO A 88 -7.68 19.85 -30.04
C PRO A 88 -7.26 19.08 -31.30
N SER A 89 -7.85 17.91 -31.53
CA SER A 89 -7.60 17.08 -32.71
C SER A 89 -8.07 17.75 -34.02
N SER A 90 -9.23 18.41 -33.99
CA SER A 90 -9.72 19.18 -35.14
C SER A 90 -8.79 20.34 -35.47
N LEU A 91 -8.33 21.10 -34.46
CA LEU A 91 -7.38 22.19 -34.67
C LEU A 91 -6.06 21.69 -35.29
N MET A 92 -5.55 20.55 -34.84
CA MET A 92 -4.37 19.91 -35.41
C MET A 92 -4.58 19.52 -36.88
N ALA A 93 -5.68 18.85 -37.19
CA ALA A 93 -6.00 18.41 -38.54
C ALA A 93 -6.18 19.61 -39.50
N GLU A 94 -6.92 20.64 -39.08
CA GLU A 94 -7.11 21.85 -39.89
C GLU A 94 -5.80 22.63 -40.05
N SER A 95 -4.94 22.67 -39.03
CA SER A 95 -3.61 23.31 -39.14
C SER A 95 -2.73 22.62 -40.18
N LEU A 96 -2.76 21.29 -40.25
CA LEU A 96 -2.05 20.50 -41.26
C LEU A 96 -2.59 20.76 -42.67
N LYS A 97 -3.92 20.79 -42.84
CA LYS A 97 -4.56 21.13 -44.12
C LYS A 97 -4.19 22.54 -44.58
N LEU A 98 -4.25 23.52 -43.68
CA LEU A 98 -3.86 24.91 -43.96
C LEU A 98 -2.39 25.01 -44.37
N TRP A 99 -1.50 24.36 -43.62
CA TRP A 99 -0.09 24.29 -44.01
C TRP A 99 0.08 23.72 -45.42
N TRP A 100 -0.52 22.56 -45.71
CA TRP A 100 -0.38 21.89 -47.00
C TRP A 100 -0.85 22.76 -48.17
N PHE A 101 -1.99 23.43 -48.02
CA PHE A 101 -2.55 24.30 -49.07
C PHE A 101 -1.75 25.59 -49.27
N TRP A 102 -1.23 26.18 -48.20
CA TRP A 102 -0.54 27.48 -48.23
C TRP A 102 0.99 27.38 -48.32
N ARG A 103 1.59 26.18 -48.27
CA ARG A 103 3.05 25.98 -48.21
C ARG A 103 3.87 26.67 -49.31
N ASN A 104 3.26 26.88 -50.48
CA ASN A 104 3.88 27.55 -51.62
C ASN A 104 3.23 28.91 -51.97
N LYS A 105 2.30 29.41 -51.14
CA LYS A 105 1.49 30.61 -51.43
C LYS A 105 1.74 31.78 -50.49
N THR A 106 2.38 31.55 -49.35
CA THR A 106 2.72 32.59 -48.36
C THR A 106 4.03 32.26 -47.68
N ASP A 107 4.75 33.30 -47.29
CA ASP A 107 5.95 33.14 -46.49
C ASP A 107 5.61 32.56 -45.12
N ARG A 108 6.54 31.73 -44.61
CA ARG A 108 6.49 31.17 -43.25
C ARG A 108 5.23 30.36 -42.92
N ALA A 109 4.53 29.84 -43.94
CA ALA A 109 3.33 29.01 -43.79
C ALA A 109 3.50 27.87 -42.77
N LEU A 110 4.66 27.18 -42.81
CA LEU A 110 4.99 26.11 -41.87
C LEU A 110 5.01 26.61 -40.43
N THR A 111 5.79 27.64 -40.12
CA THR A 111 5.91 28.14 -38.73
C THR A 111 4.58 28.64 -38.17
N ARG A 112 3.76 29.30 -39.01
CA ARG A 112 2.47 29.89 -38.61
C ARG A 112 1.41 28.82 -38.36
N SER A 113 1.39 27.75 -39.14
CA SER A 113 0.50 26.60 -38.91
C SER A 113 1.04 25.65 -37.84
N ALA A 114 2.36 25.53 -37.70
CA ALA A 114 3.01 24.72 -36.68
C ALA A 114 2.69 25.23 -35.27
N PHE A 115 2.60 26.54 -35.06
CA PHE A 115 2.21 27.09 -33.74
C PHE A 115 0.79 26.67 -33.33
N GLN A 116 -0.18 26.68 -34.26
CA GLN A 116 -1.54 26.20 -33.99
C GLN A 116 -1.58 24.71 -33.70
N PHE A 117 -0.86 23.93 -34.52
CA PHE A 117 -0.71 22.49 -34.32
C PHE A 117 -0.08 22.18 -32.95
N ALA A 118 1.01 22.87 -32.61
CA ALA A 118 1.71 22.71 -31.34
C ALA A 118 0.82 23.03 -30.14
N THR A 119 -0.06 24.02 -30.26
CA THR A 119 -1.03 24.35 -29.19
C THR A 119 -2.01 23.19 -28.95
N GLY A 120 -2.59 22.64 -30.04
CA GLY A 120 -3.48 21.48 -29.95
C GLY A 120 -2.76 20.23 -29.42
N LEU A 121 -1.53 19.98 -29.90
CA LEU A 121 -0.70 18.86 -29.47
C LEU A 121 -0.30 18.98 -27.99
N ALA A 122 0.17 20.15 -27.55
CA ALA A 122 0.57 20.40 -26.17
C ALA A 122 -0.60 20.19 -25.22
N PHE A 123 -1.79 20.69 -25.58
CA PHE A 123 -2.98 20.46 -24.77
C PHE A 123 -3.37 18.98 -24.75
N ALA A 124 -3.37 18.28 -25.90
CA ALA A 124 -3.65 16.85 -25.95
C ALA A 124 -2.70 16.05 -25.05
N LEU A 125 -1.39 16.32 -25.12
CA LEU A 125 -0.38 15.68 -24.27
C LEU A 125 -0.58 16.01 -22.78
N ALA A 126 -0.90 17.26 -22.45
CA ALA A 126 -1.19 17.67 -21.08
C ALA A 126 -2.42 16.95 -20.52
N THR A 127 -3.49 16.84 -21.31
CA THR A 127 -4.72 16.12 -20.90
C THR A 127 -4.50 14.61 -20.77
N LEU A 128 -3.67 14.02 -21.62
CA LEU A 128 -3.26 12.63 -21.50
C LEU A 128 -2.45 12.39 -20.24
N ALA A 129 -1.47 13.25 -19.96
CA ALA A 129 -0.70 13.20 -18.71
C ALA A 129 -1.61 13.35 -17.49
N ALA A 130 -2.50 14.35 -17.47
CA ALA A 130 -3.46 14.57 -16.39
C ALA A 130 -4.38 13.36 -16.17
N SER A 131 -4.80 12.68 -17.25
CA SER A 131 -5.65 11.49 -17.16
C SER A 131 -4.91 10.30 -16.52
N ILE A 132 -3.62 10.11 -16.85
CA ILE A 132 -2.75 9.11 -16.22
C ILE A 132 -2.54 9.44 -14.74
N PHE A 133 -2.27 10.70 -14.39
CA PHE A 133 -2.15 11.10 -12.99
C PHE A 133 -3.46 10.91 -12.22
N SER A 134 -4.61 11.11 -12.86
CA SER A 134 -5.92 10.87 -12.23
C SER A 134 -6.16 9.41 -11.87
N SER A 135 -5.57 8.44 -12.59
CA SER A 135 -5.73 7.03 -12.23
C SER A 135 -4.96 6.65 -10.96
N TYR A 136 -3.88 7.36 -10.63
CA TYR A 136 -3.12 7.13 -9.39
C TYR A 136 -3.83 7.66 -8.14
N VAL A 137 -4.92 8.42 -8.28
CA VAL A 137 -5.70 8.90 -7.13
C VAL A 137 -6.53 7.76 -6.51
N VAL A 138 -6.72 6.65 -7.23
CA VAL A 138 -7.61 5.55 -6.83
C VAL A 138 -6.84 4.24 -6.81
N ASP A 139 -6.56 3.75 -5.60
CA ASP A 139 -6.00 2.42 -5.43
C ASP A 139 -7.09 1.35 -5.59
N SER A 140 -6.86 0.43 -6.53
CA SER A 140 -7.74 -0.71 -6.79
C SER A 140 -7.06 -2.07 -6.64
N SER A 141 -5.72 -2.08 -6.54
CA SER A 141 -4.92 -3.29 -6.37
C SER A 141 -4.04 -3.17 -5.12
N ASN A 142 -3.92 -4.27 -4.37
CA ASN A 142 -3.16 -4.32 -3.11
C ASN A 142 -3.54 -3.22 -2.10
N ILE A 143 -4.86 -3.07 -1.90
CA ILE A 143 -5.46 -1.97 -1.14
C ILE A 143 -5.03 -2.05 0.33
N GLN A 144 -4.32 -1.04 0.79
CA GLN A 144 -4.06 -0.84 2.22
C GLN A 144 -5.25 -0.12 2.85
N VAL A 145 -5.77 -0.70 3.92
CA VAL A 145 -6.90 -0.15 4.65
C VAL A 145 -6.55 0.00 6.11
N LEU A 146 -7.05 1.07 6.73
CA LEU A 146 -6.91 1.24 8.16
C LEU A 146 -7.89 0.31 8.90
N VAL A 147 -7.35 -0.65 9.62
CA VAL A 147 -8.13 -1.55 10.47
C VAL A 147 -8.46 -0.84 11.79
N ARG A 148 -9.72 -0.90 12.21
CA ARG A 148 -10.20 -0.40 13.50
C ARG A 148 -11.22 -1.38 14.06
N GLY A 149 -10.76 -2.26 14.96
CA GLY A 149 -11.62 -3.17 15.71
C GLY A 149 -11.95 -2.65 17.12
N PRO A 150 -13.05 -3.11 17.73
CA PRO A 150 -13.39 -2.80 19.12
C PRO A 150 -12.37 -3.39 20.12
N ASP A 151 -11.75 -4.51 19.75
CA ASP A 151 -10.83 -5.28 20.61
C ASP A 151 -9.36 -4.99 20.30
N CYS A 152 -9.06 -3.91 19.57
CA CYS A 152 -7.67 -3.49 19.33
C CYS A 152 -7.08 -2.89 20.61
N GLY A 153 -6.23 -3.65 21.31
CA GLY A 153 -5.59 -3.19 22.53
C GLY A 153 -4.66 -4.23 23.15
N ALA A 154 -4.10 -3.89 24.31
CA ALA A 154 -3.32 -4.84 25.09
C ALA A 154 -4.22 -5.99 25.58
N VAL A 155 -3.78 -7.22 25.39
CA VAL A 155 -4.44 -8.39 25.97
C VAL A 155 -4.30 -8.29 27.48
N ASN A 156 -5.43 -8.31 28.21
CA ASN A 156 -5.38 -8.32 29.67
C ASN A 156 -4.89 -9.70 30.14
N THR A 157 -3.67 -9.73 30.67
CA THR A 157 -2.99 -10.94 31.16
C THR A 157 -3.09 -11.10 32.68
N SER A 158 -3.93 -10.32 33.37
CA SER A 158 -4.04 -10.40 34.83
C SER A 158 -4.40 -11.82 35.29
N ILE A 159 -3.46 -12.45 35.97
CA ILE A 159 -3.51 -13.82 36.49
C ILE A 159 -4.49 -13.84 37.68
N GLY A 160 -5.78 -13.97 37.41
CA GLY A 160 -6.82 -14.19 38.41
C GLY A 160 -8.06 -14.76 37.76
N GLU A 161 -8.43 -16.01 38.12
CA GLU A 161 -9.56 -16.85 37.66
C GLU A 161 -9.85 -16.95 36.14
N GLN A 162 -9.19 -16.15 35.29
CA GLN A 162 -9.38 -15.99 33.85
C GLN A 162 -8.16 -16.51 33.06
N GLY A 163 -7.49 -17.55 33.56
CA GLY A 163 -6.38 -18.22 32.85
C GLY A 163 -6.83 -18.95 31.56
N VAL A 164 -8.12 -19.23 31.44
CA VAL A 164 -8.72 -19.94 30.28
C VAL A 164 -8.76 -19.04 29.04
N PRO A 165 -9.28 -17.78 29.07
CA PRO A 165 -9.26 -16.87 27.93
C PRO A 165 -7.88 -16.67 27.29
N PHE A 166 -6.82 -16.49 28.09
CA PHE A 166 -5.47 -16.26 27.56
C PHE A 166 -4.90 -17.52 26.88
N ARG A 167 -5.07 -18.70 27.49
CA ARG A 167 -4.61 -19.97 26.90
C ARG A 167 -5.35 -20.29 25.60
N THR A 168 -6.66 -20.06 25.55
CA THR A 168 -7.46 -20.23 24.32
C THR A 168 -6.99 -19.27 23.22
N TYR A 169 -6.76 -18.00 23.56
CA TYR A 169 -6.22 -17.01 22.62
C TYR A 169 -4.83 -17.42 22.11
N GLN A 170 -3.92 -17.80 23.01
CA GLN A 170 -2.57 -18.23 22.66
C GLN A 170 -2.56 -19.48 21.78
N GLY A 171 -3.42 -20.46 22.08
CA GLY A 171 -3.59 -21.65 21.25
C GLY A 171 -4.01 -21.31 19.82
N ALA A 172 -4.99 -20.42 19.66
CA ALA A 172 -5.43 -19.95 18.35
C ALA A 172 -4.34 -19.20 17.58
N ILE A 173 -3.60 -18.31 18.25
CA ILE A 173 -2.48 -17.57 17.65
C ILE A 173 -1.34 -18.51 17.23
N ASN A 174 -0.97 -19.47 18.07
CA ASN A 174 0.10 -20.42 17.75
C ASN A 174 -0.27 -21.31 16.55
N ALA A 175 -1.49 -21.84 16.52
CA ALA A 175 -1.98 -22.65 15.40
C ALA A 175 -2.00 -21.84 14.09
N PHE A 176 -2.42 -20.58 14.15
CA PHE A 176 -2.35 -19.68 12.99
C PHE A 176 -0.90 -19.40 12.59
N ALA A 177 -0.04 -19.04 13.54
CA ALA A 177 1.35 -18.66 13.29
C ALA A 177 2.17 -19.82 12.68
N GLU A 178 1.97 -21.05 13.15
CA GLU A 178 2.64 -22.22 12.60
C GLU A 178 2.30 -22.42 11.12
N SER A 179 1.01 -22.47 10.79
CA SER A 179 0.56 -22.61 9.40
C SER A 179 1.01 -21.41 8.54
N PHE A 180 0.89 -20.19 9.05
CA PHE A 180 1.33 -18.99 8.33
C PHE A 180 2.84 -19.01 8.04
N ALA A 181 3.67 -19.39 9.02
CA ALA A 181 5.10 -19.47 8.84
C ALA A 181 5.48 -20.53 7.80
N GLN A 182 4.88 -21.72 7.87
CA GLN A 182 5.13 -22.79 6.89
C GLN A 182 4.83 -22.34 5.47
N ASP A 183 3.78 -21.54 5.27
CA ASP A 183 3.31 -21.16 3.96
C ASP A 183 3.92 -19.86 3.40
N CYS A 184 4.23 -18.90 4.26
CA CYS A 184 4.63 -17.55 3.87
C CYS A 184 6.13 -17.26 4.06
N TYR A 185 6.84 -18.04 4.88
CA TYR A 185 8.30 -17.90 5.07
C TYR A 185 9.06 -18.83 4.11
N GLN A 186 8.57 -18.96 2.88
CA GLN A 186 9.18 -19.76 1.82
C GLN A 186 9.97 -18.87 0.85
N ASN A 187 11.09 -19.38 0.34
CA ASN A 187 11.86 -18.71 -0.70
C ASN A 187 11.25 -18.99 -2.09
N LYS A 188 10.02 -18.53 -2.32
CA LYS A 188 9.26 -18.69 -3.57
C LYS A 188 8.92 -17.33 -4.17
N THR A 189 8.88 -17.27 -5.50
CA THR A 189 8.52 -16.04 -6.25
C THR A 189 7.03 -15.71 -6.18
N VAL A 190 6.17 -16.71 -5.97
CA VAL A 190 4.72 -16.54 -5.84
C VAL A 190 4.28 -17.13 -4.51
N LEU A 191 3.75 -16.27 -3.64
CA LEU A 191 3.20 -16.65 -2.34
C LEU A 191 1.66 -16.71 -2.42
N PRO A 192 1.02 -17.58 -1.62
CA PRO A 192 -0.44 -17.61 -1.56
C PRO A 192 -1.02 -16.30 -1.02
N ALA A 193 -2.24 -15.95 -1.46
CA ALA A 193 -2.88 -14.66 -1.15
C ALA A 193 -2.97 -14.33 0.35
N ARG A 194 -3.12 -15.35 1.21
CA ARG A 194 -3.12 -15.19 2.68
C ARG A 194 -1.85 -14.57 3.25
N CYS A 195 -0.72 -14.65 2.55
CA CYS A 195 0.53 -14.03 2.99
C CYS A 195 0.46 -12.49 2.92
N ASN A 196 -0.51 -11.94 2.19
CA ASN A 196 -0.80 -10.51 2.13
C ASN A 196 -1.81 -10.06 3.20
N ALA A 197 -2.12 -10.91 4.18
CA ALA A 197 -2.99 -10.53 5.30
C ALA A 197 -2.36 -9.46 6.20
N PHE A 198 -1.03 -9.36 6.19
CA PHE A 198 -0.27 -8.33 6.89
C PHE A 198 0.46 -7.43 5.88
N VAL A 199 0.85 -6.23 6.33
CA VAL A 199 1.61 -5.27 5.51
C VAL A 199 2.91 -5.86 4.96
N ARG A 200 3.53 -6.79 5.71
CA ARG A 200 4.68 -7.57 5.28
C ARG A 200 4.39 -9.08 5.39
N PRO A 201 4.66 -9.87 4.33
CA PRO A 201 4.40 -11.32 4.35
C PRO A 201 5.37 -12.08 5.26
N ASN A 202 6.55 -11.50 5.55
CA ASN A 202 7.52 -12.03 6.47
C ASN A 202 8.23 -10.91 7.25
N ILE A 203 8.78 -11.28 8.40
CA ILE A 203 9.61 -10.42 9.23
C ILE A 203 11.06 -10.86 9.05
N PRO A 204 11.99 -9.94 8.73
CA PRO A 204 13.39 -10.30 8.58
C PRO A 204 14.00 -10.68 9.94
N PHE A 205 14.87 -11.69 9.92
CA PHE A 205 15.68 -12.07 11.08
C PHE A 205 16.99 -12.74 10.63
N THR A 206 18.02 -12.64 11.46
CA THR A 206 19.29 -13.32 11.30
C THR A 206 19.33 -14.59 12.14
N LYS A 207 20.10 -15.58 11.69
CA LYS A 207 20.34 -16.84 12.38
C LYS A 207 21.83 -16.98 12.65
N GLU A 208 22.19 -17.27 13.89
CA GLU A 208 23.57 -17.44 14.34
C GLU A 208 23.70 -18.70 15.19
N ARG A 209 24.84 -19.38 15.10
CA ARG A 209 25.20 -20.46 16.03
C ARG A 209 25.84 -19.84 17.26
N VAL A 210 25.28 -20.11 18.43
CA VAL A 210 25.74 -19.59 19.72
C VAL A 210 25.97 -20.73 20.70
N PRO A 211 26.75 -20.54 21.78
CA PRO A 211 26.87 -21.56 22.82
C PRO A 211 25.51 -21.93 23.43
N CYS A 212 25.37 -23.19 23.86
CA CYS A 212 24.20 -23.65 24.61
C CYS A 212 23.94 -22.73 25.83
N PRO A 213 22.73 -22.15 25.99
CA PRO A 213 22.43 -21.23 27.08
C PRO A 213 22.06 -21.94 28.40
N PHE A 214 21.96 -23.27 28.38
CA PHE A 214 21.73 -24.10 29.55
C PHE A 214 23.06 -24.58 30.16
N SER A 215 23.02 -25.11 31.38
CA SER A 215 24.22 -25.69 32.00
C SER A 215 24.83 -26.78 31.12
N GLY A 216 26.16 -26.90 31.15
CA GLY A 216 26.90 -27.83 30.30
C GLY A 216 26.33 -29.26 30.35
N GLY A 217 26.22 -29.89 29.18
CA GLY A 217 25.64 -31.23 29.02
C GLY A 217 24.10 -31.27 28.90
N MET A 218 23.39 -30.15 29.08
CA MET A 218 21.92 -30.11 28.93
C MET A 218 21.45 -29.97 27.49
N CYS A 219 22.27 -29.51 26.56
CA CYS A 219 21.90 -29.42 25.15
C CYS A 219 22.37 -30.66 24.38
N ILE A 220 21.61 -31.05 23.35
CA ILE A 220 22.10 -31.98 22.34
C ILE A 220 23.11 -31.23 21.46
N GLY A 221 24.39 -31.43 21.76
CA GLY A 221 25.50 -30.66 21.19
C GLY A 221 25.80 -29.39 21.98
N ASP A 222 27.02 -28.85 21.85
CA ASP A 222 27.46 -27.64 22.58
C ASP A 222 26.97 -26.33 21.94
N GLU A 223 26.19 -26.43 20.86
CA GLU A 223 25.68 -25.29 20.08
C GLU A 223 24.14 -25.16 20.21
N ALA A 224 23.70 -23.91 20.20
CA ALA A 224 22.32 -23.47 20.08
C ALA A 224 22.17 -22.54 18.87
N ILE A 225 20.94 -22.27 18.45
CA ILE A 225 20.63 -21.33 17.37
C ILE A 225 20.01 -20.08 17.97
N ALA A 226 20.67 -18.94 17.79
CA ALA A 226 20.09 -17.63 18.07
C ALA A 226 19.39 -17.09 16.81
N MET A 227 18.15 -16.66 16.98
CA MET A 227 17.38 -15.92 15.99
C MET A 227 17.20 -14.50 16.49
N ASP A 228 17.53 -13.51 15.66
CA ASP A 228 17.46 -12.10 16.03
C ASP A 228 16.78 -11.29 14.94
N SER A 229 15.70 -10.61 15.27
CA SER A 229 15.00 -9.74 14.33
C SER A 229 15.74 -8.44 14.01
N GLY A 230 16.71 -8.05 14.85
CA GLY A 230 17.17 -6.67 14.89
C GLY A 230 16.06 -5.71 15.34
N LEU A 231 16.31 -4.40 15.21
CA LEU A 231 15.34 -3.36 15.54
C LEU A 231 14.30 -3.20 14.40
N LEU A 232 13.10 -3.73 14.61
CA LEU A 232 11.98 -3.62 13.70
C LEU A 232 11.11 -2.41 14.03
N ASP A 233 10.81 -1.58 13.05
CA ASP A 233 9.86 -0.48 13.17
C ASP A 233 8.40 -0.97 13.17
N LEU A 234 7.60 -0.56 14.17
CA LEU A 234 6.20 -0.97 14.32
C LEU A 234 5.29 -0.54 13.15
N ASN A 235 5.52 0.63 12.56
CA ASN A 235 4.74 1.07 11.42
C ASN A 235 5.12 0.25 10.18
N HIS A 236 6.42 0.14 9.90
CA HIS A 236 6.91 -0.45 8.66
C HIS A 236 6.81 -1.97 8.59
N HIS A 237 7.05 -2.67 9.70
CA HIS A 237 7.11 -4.13 9.73
C HIS A 237 5.80 -4.75 10.21
N PHE A 238 5.10 -4.09 11.13
CA PHE A 238 3.86 -4.61 11.72
C PHE A 238 2.59 -3.91 11.20
N GLY A 239 2.74 -2.85 10.39
CA GLY A 239 1.62 -2.18 9.76
C GLY A 239 0.82 -1.28 10.70
N LEU A 240 1.41 -0.87 11.82
CA LEU A 240 0.77 0.11 12.70
C LEU A 240 0.79 1.50 12.02
N ASN A 241 -0.21 2.33 12.35
CA ASN A 241 -0.35 3.67 11.80
C ASN A 241 -0.11 4.71 12.90
N LEU A 242 1.09 4.68 13.51
CA LEU A 242 1.51 5.57 14.60
C LEU A 242 2.17 6.84 14.04
N GLN A 243 2.08 7.93 14.79
CA GLN A 243 2.82 9.15 14.45
C GLN A 243 4.32 8.94 14.67
N ASN A 244 5.16 9.69 13.96
CA ASN A 244 6.62 9.56 14.07
C ASN A 244 7.15 9.75 15.50
N GLN A 245 6.50 10.63 16.27
CA GLN A 245 6.84 10.88 17.68
C GLN A 245 6.48 9.71 18.61
N ASP A 246 5.50 8.89 18.22
CA ASP A 246 5.03 7.70 18.94
C ASP A 246 5.65 6.42 18.35
N GLY A 247 6.64 6.58 17.46
CA GLY A 247 7.31 5.48 16.78
C GLY A 247 8.06 4.59 17.75
N VAL A 248 7.69 3.32 17.79
CA VAL A 248 8.35 2.31 18.62
C VAL A 248 9.09 1.32 17.73
N LYS A 249 10.26 0.88 18.21
CA LYS A 249 11.01 -0.22 17.60
C LYS A 249 10.98 -1.43 18.52
N PHE A 250 10.79 -2.60 17.93
CA PHE A 250 10.73 -3.89 18.62
C PHE A 250 11.89 -4.77 18.15
N ARG A 251 12.59 -5.40 19.09
CA ARG A 251 13.57 -6.45 18.79
C ARG A 251 13.20 -7.68 19.60
N LYS A 252 13.24 -8.84 18.94
CA LYS A 252 13.15 -10.13 19.60
C LYS A 252 14.39 -10.94 19.27
N ARG A 253 15.13 -11.29 20.31
CA ARG A 253 16.18 -12.30 20.23
C ARG A 253 15.71 -13.56 20.95
N THR A 254 15.86 -14.68 20.29
CA THR A 254 15.43 -15.98 20.80
C THR A 254 16.51 -17.01 20.52
N THR A 255 17.06 -17.58 21.60
CA THR A 255 18.02 -18.68 21.50
C THR A 255 17.31 -20.00 21.75
N CYS A 256 17.41 -20.91 20.79
CA CYS A 256 16.80 -22.23 20.82
C CYS A 256 17.85 -23.33 20.84
N SER A 257 17.67 -24.32 21.71
CA SER A 257 18.42 -25.58 21.72
C SER A 257 17.49 -26.77 21.91
N VAL A 258 17.95 -27.95 21.50
CA VAL A 258 17.26 -29.22 21.77
C VAL A 258 17.79 -29.77 23.09
N LEU A 259 16.88 -30.10 24.01
CA LEU A 259 17.23 -30.69 25.30
C LEU A 259 16.87 -32.19 25.30
N PRO A 260 17.73 -33.06 25.86
CA PRO A 260 17.38 -34.45 26.09
C PRO A 260 16.30 -34.55 27.18
N LEU A 261 15.25 -35.33 26.92
CA LEU A 261 14.13 -35.51 27.86
C LEU A 261 14.38 -36.66 28.85
N GLU A 262 15.33 -37.54 28.54
CA GLU A 262 15.67 -38.71 29.35
C GLU A 262 16.27 -38.29 30.70
N GLY A 263 15.78 -38.84 31.80
CA GLY A 263 16.24 -38.49 33.15
C GLY A 263 15.82 -37.10 33.66
N HIS A 264 15.18 -36.27 32.82
CA HIS A 264 14.79 -34.89 33.13
C HIS A 264 13.27 -34.64 33.09
N THR A 265 12.47 -35.67 32.89
CA THR A 265 11.01 -35.56 32.83
C THR A 265 10.34 -36.56 33.78
N THR A 266 9.23 -36.16 34.39
CA THR A 266 8.39 -37.01 35.24
C THR A 266 6.95 -36.96 34.74
N VAL A 267 6.32 -38.12 34.59
CA VAL A 267 4.89 -38.21 34.24
C VAL A 267 4.09 -38.15 35.54
N VAL A 268 3.17 -37.19 35.62
CA VAL A 268 2.24 -37.05 36.74
C VAL A 268 0.83 -37.26 36.19
N ASN A 269 -0.01 -38.00 36.90
CA ASN A 269 -1.42 -38.14 36.53
C ASN A 269 -2.09 -36.76 36.57
N ALA A 270 -2.88 -36.44 35.54
CA ALA A 270 -3.57 -35.16 35.45
C ALA A 270 -4.50 -34.89 36.64
N THR A 271 -5.07 -35.95 37.24
CA THR A 271 -5.91 -35.88 38.44
C THR A 271 -5.14 -35.51 39.71
N ASP A 272 -3.84 -35.85 39.76
CA ASP A 272 -2.95 -35.61 40.90
C ASP A 272 -2.23 -34.25 40.79
N TYR A 273 -2.53 -33.47 39.73
CA TYR A 273 -1.92 -32.18 39.48
C TYR A 273 -2.74 -31.08 40.14
N PRO A 274 -2.31 -30.51 41.29
CA PRO A 274 -2.95 -29.29 41.80
C PRO A 274 -2.77 -28.21 40.73
N PHE A 275 -3.85 -27.56 40.33
CA PHE A 275 -3.81 -26.45 39.39
C PHE A 275 -3.02 -25.30 40.03
N ASN A 276 -1.70 -25.34 39.89
CA ASN A 276 -0.79 -24.30 40.33
C ASN A 276 -0.49 -23.42 39.10
N PRO A 277 -0.92 -22.15 39.08
CA PRO A 277 -0.74 -21.27 37.93
C PRO A 277 0.73 -21.02 37.55
N ASP A 278 1.68 -21.35 38.42
CA ASP A 278 3.12 -21.20 38.14
C ASP A 278 3.76 -22.36 37.36
N HIS A 279 3.10 -23.51 37.24
CA HIS A 279 3.66 -24.63 36.50
C HIS A 279 3.16 -24.70 35.04
N ARG A 280 4.10 -24.67 34.09
CA ARG A 280 3.82 -24.87 32.66
C ARG A 280 3.87 -26.37 32.34
N SER A 281 2.72 -26.93 31.97
CA SER A 281 2.62 -28.28 31.41
C SER A 281 3.25 -28.31 30.01
N LEU A 282 4.20 -29.24 29.79
CA LEU A 282 4.85 -29.47 28.50
C LEU A 282 4.13 -30.59 27.74
N GLU A 283 3.65 -30.31 26.54
CA GLU A 283 3.26 -31.36 25.58
C GLU A 283 4.49 -31.84 24.79
N LYS A 284 4.49 -33.08 24.31
CA LYS A 284 5.65 -33.69 23.64
C LYS A 284 6.06 -32.89 22.39
N ASN A 285 7.35 -32.58 22.27
CA ASN A 285 8.05 -31.86 21.17
C ASN A 285 8.18 -30.32 21.30
N PHE A 286 8.62 -29.81 22.45
CA PHE A 286 8.94 -28.37 22.59
C PHE A 286 10.41 -28.05 22.29
N TRP A 287 10.60 -26.98 21.53
CA TRP A 287 11.84 -26.20 21.48
C TRP A 287 11.87 -25.25 22.67
N TYR A 288 12.96 -25.24 23.42
CA TYR A 288 13.14 -24.25 24.50
C TYR A 288 13.70 -22.97 23.93
N SER A 289 13.02 -21.85 24.20
CA SER A 289 13.40 -20.51 23.77
C SER A 289 13.68 -19.67 25.01
N ILE A 290 14.91 -19.22 25.20
CA ILE A 290 15.21 -18.13 26.12
C ILE A 290 15.01 -16.83 25.34
N MET A 291 14.08 -16.00 25.82
CA MET A 291 13.80 -14.68 25.27
C MET A 291 14.54 -13.65 26.13
N GLU A 292 15.60 -13.07 25.57
CA GLU A 292 16.24 -11.90 26.15
C GLU A 292 15.43 -10.67 25.70
N ILE A 293 14.88 -9.94 26.67
CA ILE A 293 14.17 -8.66 26.46
C ILE A 293 15.20 -7.53 26.48
#